data_AF-A0A918F4J5-F1
#
_entry.id   AF-A0A918F4J5-F1
#
_cell.length_a   1.000
_cell.length_b   1.000
_cell.length_c   1.000
_cell.angle_alpha   90.00
_cell.angle_beta   90.00
_cell.angle_gamma   90.00
#
_symmetry.space_group_name_H-M   'P 1'
#
loop_
_entity.id
_entity.type
_entity.pdbx_description
1 polymer ?
#
loop_
_entity_poly.entity_id
_entity_poly.type
_entity_poly.pdbx_seq_one_letter_code
_entity_poly.pdbx_strand_id
1 'polypeptide(L)'
;MPEYSPEREDTQLSNQSRASFGGAHASIDGGNQPQTPSKPASAAPTTFAGVSKAKVTEWRSEYGDDRVKLLSVPIGSERQQFIVRGPSKGEYDRYLSEVAKSDRNFDRVNVATRNLFASCLLAPDIDTIRAIWERYPALTNTMTEPVMTMAGTDLEVREETF
;
A
#
# COMPACT_ATOMS: atom_id res chain seq x y z
N MET A 1 -6.96 -49.83 -7.27
CA MET A 1 -6.58 -50.59 -6.06
C MET A 1 -5.22 -51.20 -6.31
N PRO A 2 -4.27 -51.09 -5.39
CA PRO A 2 -4.17 -50.04 -4.36
C PRO A 2 -3.94 -48.67 -5.06
N GLU A 3 -3.13 -47.67 -4.68
CA GLU A 3 -2.32 -47.36 -3.49
C GLU A 3 -2.17 -45.83 -3.37
N TYR A 4 -1.67 -45.35 -2.23
CA TYR A 4 -1.22 -43.97 -2.01
C TYR A 4 -0.29 -43.99 -0.79
N SER A 5 0.97 -43.56 -0.94
CA SER A 5 1.95 -43.53 0.16
C SER A 5 2.29 -42.08 0.56
N PRO A 6 1.76 -41.58 1.70
CA PRO A 6 2.23 -40.35 2.31
C PRO A 6 3.33 -40.67 3.33
N GLU A 7 4.59 -40.38 3.00
CA GLU A 7 5.68 -40.49 3.97
C GLU A 7 5.73 -39.29 4.92
N ARG A 8 5.20 -39.53 6.13
CA ARG A 8 5.72 -39.14 7.45
C ARG A 8 6.04 -37.66 7.70
N GLU A 9 5.19 -37.09 8.55
CA GLU A 9 5.54 -35.96 9.42
C GLU A 9 6.64 -36.37 10.41
N ASP A 10 7.75 -35.64 10.42
CA ASP A 10 8.68 -35.60 11.55
C ASP A 10 8.75 -34.16 12.09
N THR A 11 8.06 -33.92 13.20
CA THR A 11 8.22 -32.71 14.01
C THR A 11 8.26 -33.08 15.48
N GLN A 12 9.41 -33.61 15.91
CA GLN A 12 9.80 -33.55 17.31
C GLN A 12 10.64 -32.29 17.54
N LEU A 13 10.17 -31.39 18.39
CA LEU A 13 11.06 -30.62 19.26
C LEU A 13 10.39 -30.43 20.62
N SER A 14 10.88 -31.20 21.57
CA SER A 14 10.48 -31.16 22.98
C SER A 14 10.92 -29.85 23.62
N ASN A 15 10.08 -29.29 24.49
CA ASN A 15 10.52 -28.35 25.51
C ASN A 15 9.66 -28.48 26.77
N GLN A 16 9.95 -29.51 27.57
CA GLN A 16 9.62 -29.46 28.99
C GLN A 16 10.51 -28.40 29.65
N SER A 17 9.91 -27.52 30.45
CA SER A 17 10.64 -26.78 31.48
C SER A 17 9.81 -26.75 32.76
N ARG A 18 10.44 -27.22 33.83
CA ARG A 18 9.85 -27.47 35.14
C ARG A 18 9.27 -26.22 35.79
N ALA A 19 8.15 -26.38 36.47
CA ALA A 19 7.85 -25.56 37.64
C ALA A 19 8.78 -25.94 38.81
N SER A 20 9.21 -24.95 39.60
CA SER A 20 9.64 -25.17 40.98
C SER A 20 9.35 -23.94 41.82
N PHE A 21 8.74 -24.16 42.98
CA PHE A 21 8.44 -23.15 43.99
C PHE A 21 9.69 -22.77 44.81
N GLY A 22 9.68 -21.58 45.41
CA GLY A 22 10.49 -21.31 46.60
C GLY A 22 10.90 -19.85 46.77
N GLY A 23 10.78 -19.32 47.99
CA GLY A 23 11.44 -18.07 48.39
C GLY A 23 10.53 -16.92 48.81
N ALA A 24 9.81 -17.07 49.93
CA ALA A 24 9.32 -15.90 50.67
C ALA A 24 10.45 -15.33 51.54
N HIS A 25 10.76 -14.04 51.39
CA HIS A 25 11.56 -13.26 52.33
C HIS A 25 10.95 -11.87 52.47
N ALA A 26 10.91 -11.33 53.69
CA ALA A 26 10.20 -10.10 54.03
C ALA A 26 11.15 -8.94 54.35
N SER A 27 10.64 -7.70 54.20
CA SER A 27 11.29 -6.42 54.52
C SER A 27 12.45 -6.06 53.57
N ILE A 28 12.78 -4.80 53.28
CA ILE A 28 12.80 -3.59 54.13
C ILE A 28 12.36 -2.33 53.36
N ASP A 29 11.89 -1.33 54.12
CA ASP A 29 11.81 0.12 53.88
C ASP A 29 12.78 0.73 52.83
N GLY A 30 12.36 1.81 52.15
CA GLY A 30 13.23 2.54 51.21
C GLY A 30 12.54 3.22 50.02
N GLY A 31 11.58 4.12 50.28
CA GLY A 31 10.89 4.86 49.22
C GLY A 31 11.74 5.96 48.57
N ASN A 32 12.54 5.63 47.55
CA ASN A 32 13.02 6.63 46.56
C ASN A 32 13.52 5.97 45.25
N GLN A 33 12.60 5.57 44.35
CA GLN A 33 12.99 5.30 42.95
C GLN A 33 13.17 6.64 42.23
N PRO A 34 14.33 6.91 41.60
CA PRO A 34 14.47 8.05 40.70
C PRO A 34 13.48 7.86 39.56
N GLN A 35 12.48 8.76 39.45
CA GLN A 35 11.63 8.82 38.28
C GLN A 35 12.52 9.20 37.09
N THR A 36 12.87 8.22 36.27
CA THR A 36 13.50 8.49 34.98
C THR A 36 12.54 9.38 34.18
N PRO A 37 13.00 10.52 33.66
CA PRO A 37 12.11 11.41 32.92
C PRO A 37 11.53 10.63 31.76
N SER A 38 10.20 10.48 31.76
CA SER A 38 9.49 9.75 30.73
C SER A 38 9.73 10.45 29.40
N LYS A 39 10.64 9.90 28.61
CA LYS A 39 10.97 10.36 27.26
C LYS A 39 9.63 10.56 26.54
N PRO A 40 9.29 11.78 26.07
CA PRO A 40 7.99 12.01 25.46
C PRO A 40 7.84 10.98 24.33
N ALA A 41 6.76 10.20 24.40
CA ALA A 41 6.52 9.13 23.45
C ALA A 41 6.51 9.77 22.06
N SER A 42 7.54 9.43 21.27
CA SER A 42 7.72 9.99 19.93
C SER A 42 6.51 9.60 19.12
N ALA A 43 5.57 10.53 18.94
CA ALA A 43 4.34 10.28 18.22
C ALA A 43 4.71 9.71 16.85
N ALA A 44 4.34 8.46 16.59
CA ALA A 44 4.73 7.79 15.36
C ALA A 44 4.25 8.64 14.18
N PRO A 45 5.15 9.08 13.28
CA PRO A 45 4.78 9.98 12.20
C PRO A 45 3.68 9.32 11.38
N THR A 46 2.46 9.84 11.50
CA THR A 46 1.26 9.23 10.91
C THR A 46 1.16 9.67 9.44
N THR A 47 2.22 9.34 8.70
CA THR A 47 2.42 9.72 7.31
C THR A 47 2.07 8.58 6.39
N PHE A 48 1.45 8.91 5.27
CA PHE A 48 1.10 7.99 4.20
C PHE A 48 1.90 8.41 2.97
N ALA A 49 2.74 7.54 2.40
CA ALA A 49 3.66 7.90 1.31
C ALA A 49 4.49 9.19 1.56
N GLY A 50 4.84 9.47 2.82
CA GLY A 50 5.57 10.68 3.23
C GLY A 50 4.73 11.95 3.48
N VAL A 51 3.42 11.94 3.19
CA VAL A 51 2.54 13.10 3.47
C VAL A 51 1.71 12.92 4.75
N SER A 52 1.29 14.04 5.35
CA SER A 52 0.50 14.03 6.60
C SER A 52 -0.95 13.57 6.36
N LYS A 53 -1.56 12.96 7.37
CA LYS A 53 -3.00 12.60 7.36
C LYS A 53 -3.91 13.79 6.98
N ALA A 54 -3.59 15.00 7.44
CA ALA A 54 -4.35 16.21 7.10
C ALA A 54 -4.38 16.49 5.59
N LYS A 55 -3.24 16.31 4.89
CA LYS A 55 -3.17 16.48 3.42
C LYS A 55 -3.96 15.41 2.67
N VAL A 56 -3.99 14.18 3.20
CA VAL A 56 -4.84 13.11 2.64
C VAL A 56 -6.32 13.41 2.81
N THR A 57 -6.74 13.98 3.96
CA THR A 57 -8.11 14.46 4.17
C THR A 57 -8.47 15.62 3.23
N GLU A 58 -7.55 16.56 3.00
CA GLU A 58 -7.73 17.65 2.04
C GLU A 58 -8.02 17.12 0.62
N TRP A 59 -7.18 16.22 0.11
CA TRP A 59 -7.38 15.61 -1.22
C TRP A 59 -8.65 14.78 -1.33
N ARG A 60 -9.07 14.10 -0.26
CA ARG A 60 -10.35 13.38 -0.21
C ARG A 60 -11.54 14.33 -0.28
N SER A 61 -11.45 15.49 0.35
CA SER A 61 -12.46 16.54 0.22
C SER A 61 -12.47 17.20 -1.17
N GLU A 62 -11.33 17.23 -1.88
CA GLU A 62 -11.20 17.82 -3.21
C GLU A 62 -11.68 16.87 -4.32
N TYR A 63 -11.28 15.59 -4.27
CA TYR A 63 -11.52 14.61 -5.34
C TYR A 63 -12.62 13.58 -5.04
N GLY A 64 -13.08 13.49 -3.79
CA GLY A 64 -14.00 12.47 -3.28
C GLY A 64 -13.29 11.36 -2.50
N ASP A 65 -13.88 10.92 -1.37
CA ASP A 65 -13.29 9.93 -0.46
C ASP A 65 -12.94 8.60 -1.15
N ASP A 66 -13.87 8.04 -1.93
CA ASP A 66 -13.71 6.78 -2.66
C ASP A 66 -12.74 6.89 -3.85
N ARG A 67 -12.51 8.13 -4.30
CA ARG A 67 -11.64 8.47 -5.44
C ARG A 67 -10.21 8.80 -5.01
N VAL A 68 -9.82 8.63 -3.73
CA VAL A 68 -8.42 8.79 -3.27
C VAL A 68 -7.94 7.56 -2.49
N LYS A 69 -6.97 6.83 -3.07
CA LYS A 69 -6.49 5.54 -2.56
C LYS A 69 -5.00 5.56 -2.23
N LEU A 70 -4.67 4.92 -1.10
CA LEU A 70 -3.30 4.56 -0.74
C LEU A 70 -2.96 3.21 -1.35
N LEU A 71 -2.01 3.17 -2.28
CA LEU A 71 -1.44 1.95 -2.81
C LEU A 71 -0.20 1.58 -2.01
N SER A 72 0.05 0.28 -1.86
CA SER A 72 1.29 -0.25 -1.31
C SER A 72 1.79 -1.35 -2.24
N VAL A 73 2.90 -1.11 -2.93
CA VAL A 73 3.43 -1.99 -3.99
C VAL A 73 4.77 -2.57 -3.53
N PRO A 74 5.02 -3.89 -3.67
CA PRO A 74 6.33 -4.46 -3.36
C PRO A 74 7.40 -3.96 -4.34
N ILE A 75 8.51 -3.48 -3.80
CA ILE A 75 9.68 -3.03 -4.55
C ILE A 75 10.92 -3.68 -3.92
N GLY A 76 11.47 -4.71 -4.56
CA GLY A 76 12.51 -5.54 -3.97
C GLY A 76 12.03 -6.23 -2.70
N SER A 77 12.72 -6.01 -1.58
CA SER A 77 12.37 -6.52 -0.25
C SER A 77 11.42 -5.60 0.54
N GLU A 78 11.11 -4.41 0.03
CA GLU A 78 10.34 -3.38 0.74
C GLU A 78 8.96 -3.15 0.08
N ARG A 79 8.11 -2.33 0.69
CA ARG A 79 6.85 -1.89 0.08
C ARG A 79 6.82 -0.38 -0.01
N GLN A 80 6.83 0.15 -1.22
CA GLN A 80 6.64 1.57 -1.46
C GLN A 80 5.15 1.93 -1.35
N GLN A 81 4.87 3.06 -0.71
CA GLN A 81 3.53 3.63 -0.65
C GLN A 81 3.36 4.74 -1.70
N PHE A 82 2.14 4.82 -2.24
CA PHE A 82 1.72 5.86 -3.19
C PHE A 82 0.32 6.32 -2.83
N ILE A 83 0.01 7.59 -3.04
CA ILE A 83 -1.36 8.11 -2.97
C ILE A 83 -1.74 8.57 -4.37
N VAL A 84 -2.87 8.06 -4.84
CA VAL A 84 -3.42 8.34 -6.17
C VAL A 84 -4.88 8.74 -6.05
N ARG A 85 -5.35 9.53 -7.01
CA ARG A 85 -6.77 9.76 -7.23
C ARG A 85 -7.31 8.94 -8.41
N GLY A 86 -8.63 8.84 -8.51
CA GLY A 86 -9.31 8.45 -9.74
C GLY A 86 -9.00 9.45 -10.88
N PRO A 87 -8.85 8.97 -12.13
CA PRO A 87 -8.70 9.86 -13.28
C PRO A 87 -9.99 10.65 -13.49
N SER A 88 -9.89 11.88 -13.97
CA SER A 88 -11.05 12.56 -14.55
C SER A 88 -11.42 11.89 -15.88
N LYS A 89 -12.67 12.04 -16.32
CA LYS A 89 -13.12 11.52 -17.62
C LYS A 89 -12.19 11.95 -18.77
N GLY A 90 -11.76 13.22 -18.80
CA GLY A 90 -10.87 13.73 -19.84
C GLY A 90 -9.45 13.12 -19.84
N GLU A 91 -8.96 12.67 -18.69
CA GLU A 91 -7.68 11.94 -18.59
C GLU A 91 -7.83 10.49 -19.07
N TYR A 92 -8.94 9.84 -18.70
CA TYR A 92 -9.22 8.47 -19.13
C TYR A 92 -9.54 8.39 -20.64
N ASP A 93 -10.35 9.32 -21.16
CA ASP A 93 -10.62 9.45 -22.61
C ASP A 93 -9.33 9.72 -23.40
N ARG A 94 -8.40 10.51 -22.85
CA ARG A 94 -7.07 10.73 -23.45
C ARG A 94 -6.25 9.45 -23.46
N TYR A 95 -6.18 8.73 -22.34
CA TYR A 95 -5.51 7.43 -22.24
C TYR A 95 -6.04 6.44 -23.28
N LEU A 96 -7.37 6.28 -23.39
CA LEU A 96 -7.99 5.42 -24.39
C LEU A 96 -7.63 5.85 -25.82
N SER A 97 -7.58 7.16 -26.09
CA SER A 97 -7.14 7.68 -27.40
C SER A 97 -5.66 7.38 -27.70
N GLU A 98 -4.77 7.49 -26.71
CA GLU A 98 -3.35 7.17 -26.86
C GLU A 98 -3.13 5.66 -27.10
N VAL A 99 -3.84 4.81 -26.37
CA VAL A 99 -3.84 3.35 -26.58
C VAL A 99 -4.38 2.98 -27.97
N ALA A 100 -5.49 3.58 -28.40
CA ALA A 100 -6.05 3.34 -29.74
C ALA A 100 -5.08 3.76 -30.87
N LYS A 101 -4.36 4.87 -30.68
CA LYS A 101 -3.31 5.37 -31.61
C LYS A 101 -1.98 4.58 -31.53
N SER A 102 -1.85 3.66 -30.58
CA SER A 102 -0.61 2.89 -30.39
C SER A 102 -0.44 1.77 -31.42
N ASP A 103 -1.49 1.38 -32.16
CA ASP A 103 -1.47 0.32 -33.17
C ASP A 103 -0.74 -0.96 -32.71
N ARG A 104 -1.13 -1.42 -31.51
CA ARG A 104 -0.56 -2.59 -30.81
C ARG A 104 0.94 -2.50 -30.46
N ASN A 105 1.58 -1.34 -30.64
CA ASN A 105 2.93 -1.09 -30.13
C ASN A 105 2.92 -1.03 -28.59
N PHE A 106 3.46 -2.08 -27.96
CA PHE A 106 3.48 -2.23 -26.50
C PHE A 106 4.20 -1.08 -25.77
N ASP A 107 5.26 -0.49 -26.36
CA ASP A 107 5.98 0.62 -25.74
C ASP A 107 5.13 1.88 -25.69
N ARG A 108 4.36 2.17 -26.74
CA ARG A 108 3.41 3.29 -26.76
C ARG A 108 2.27 3.08 -25.76
N VAL A 109 1.74 1.86 -25.64
CA VAL A 109 0.74 1.51 -24.61
C VAL A 109 1.33 1.68 -23.20
N ASN A 110 2.56 1.22 -22.96
CA ASN A 110 3.25 1.42 -21.69
C ASN A 110 3.46 2.90 -21.35
N VAL A 111 3.81 3.74 -22.33
CA VAL A 111 3.91 5.20 -22.15
C VAL A 111 2.55 5.81 -21.79
N ALA A 112 1.47 5.47 -22.50
CA ALA A 112 0.12 5.94 -22.18
C ALA A 112 -0.32 5.53 -20.76
N THR A 113 -0.07 4.28 -20.37
CA THR A 113 -0.34 3.76 -19.02
C THR A 113 0.44 4.52 -17.94
N ARG A 114 1.74 4.80 -18.17
CA ARG A 114 2.56 5.62 -17.26
C ARG A 114 2.06 7.05 -17.16
N ASN A 115 1.66 7.66 -18.28
CA ASN A 115 1.10 9.01 -18.31
C ASN A 115 -0.20 9.10 -17.49
N LEU A 116 -1.10 8.12 -17.62
CA LEU A 116 -2.34 8.04 -16.83
C LEU A 116 -2.03 8.00 -15.34
N PHE A 117 -1.16 7.08 -14.90
CA PHE A 117 -0.78 6.98 -13.48
C PHE A 117 -0.15 8.27 -12.96
N ALA A 118 0.78 8.85 -13.73
CA ALA A 118 1.47 10.09 -13.36
C ALA A 118 0.51 11.29 -13.24
N SER A 119 -0.53 11.39 -14.08
CA SER A 119 -1.56 12.44 -13.96
C SER A 119 -2.44 12.29 -12.72
N CYS A 120 -2.60 11.06 -12.24
CA CYS A 120 -3.43 10.69 -11.09
C CYS A 120 -2.65 10.63 -9.77
N LEU A 121 -1.35 10.88 -9.80
CA LEU A 121 -0.45 10.82 -8.66
C LEU A 121 -0.63 12.04 -7.74
N LEU A 122 -0.69 11.79 -6.43
CA LEU A 122 -0.69 12.82 -5.38
C LEU A 122 0.55 12.75 -4.48
N ALA A 123 1.05 11.54 -4.19
CA ALA A 123 2.32 11.31 -3.48
C ALA A 123 2.95 9.96 -3.86
N PRO A 124 4.29 9.80 -3.91
CA PRO A 124 5.30 10.85 -3.81
C PRO A 124 5.33 11.70 -5.10
N ASP A 125 6.41 12.41 -5.37
CA ASP A 125 6.61 13.14 -6.62
C ASP A 125 6.78 12.23 -7.85
N ILE A 126 6.68 12.83 -9.03
CA ILE A 126 6.75 12.13 -10.32
C ILE A 126 8.14 11.58 -10.65
N ASP A 127 9.22 12.19 -10.15
CA ASP A 127 10.59 11.76 -10.46
C ASP A 127 10.97 10.52 -9.63
N THR A 128 10.51 10.44 -8.39
CA THR A 128 10.54 9.21 -7.56
C THR A 128 9.90 8.04 -8.30
N ILE A 129 8.74 8.24 -8.94
CA ILE A 129 8.07 7.18 -9.71
C ILE A 129 8.75 6.87 -11.04
N ARG A 130 9.33 7.87 -11.72
CA ARG A 130 10.15 7.62 -12.91
C ARG A 130 11.33 6.69 -12.59
N ALA A 131 12.05 6.97 -11.51
CA ALA A 131 13.15 6.12 -11.04
C ALA A 131 12.69 4.69 -10.69
N ILE A 132 11.48 4.52 -10.13
CA ILE A 132 10.88 3.21 -9.87
C ILE A 132 10.58 2.46 -11.17
N TRP A 133 10.01 3.11 -12.20
CA TRP A 133 9.71 2.48 -13.48
C TRP A 133 10.95 2.20 -14.35
N GLU A 134 12.01 2.98 -14.22
CA GLU A 134 13.31 2.70 -14.83
C GLU A 134 13.94 1.44 -14.22
N ARG A 135 13.82 1.27 -12.90
CA ARG A 135 14.40 0.13 -12.18
C ARG A 135 13.53 -1.13 -12.20
N TYR A 136 12.21 -0.98 -12.27
CA TYR A 136 11.21 -2.05 -12.21
C TYR A 136 10.09 -1.84 -13.24
N PRO A 137 10.39 -1.91 -14.56
CA PRO A 137 9.43 -1.57 -15.62
C PRO A 137 8.15 -2.41 -15.58
N ALA A 138 8.23 -3.67 -15.11
CA ALA A 138 7.08 -4.58 -14.97
C ALA A 138 6.01 -4.08 -13.97
N LEU A 139 6.36 -3.21 -13.01
CA LEU A 139 5.39 -2.66 -12.05
C LEU A 139 4.41 -1.65 -12.67
N THR A 140 4.64 -1.20 -13.91
CA THR A 140 3.80 -0.22 -14.61
C THR A 140 2.31 -0.60 -14.55
N ASN A 141 1.97 -1.85 -14.84
CA ASN A 141 0.57 -2.31 -14.85
C ASN A 141 0.02 -2.44 -13.43
N THR A 142 0.77 -3.07 -12.51
CA THR A 142 0.39 -3.23 -11.09
C THR A 142 0.13 -1.91 -10.38
N MET A 143 0.87 -0.85 -10.75
CA MET A 143 0.66 0.49 -10.22
C MET A 143 -0.58 1.17 -10.82
N THR A 144 -0.85 0.97 -12.11
CA THR A 144 -1.89 1.72 -12.85
C THR A 144 -3.25 1.05 -12.83
N GLU A 145 -3.34 -0.27 -12.68
CA GLU A 145 -4.60 -1.01 -12.61
C GLU A 145 -5.59 -0.44 -11.55
N PRO A 146 -5.18 -0.13 -10.30
CA PRO A 146 -6.06 0.53 -9.33
C PRO A 146 -6.62 1.89 -9.79
N VAL A 147 -5.89 2.63 -10.63
CA VAL A 147 -6.32 3.92 -11.19
C VAL A 147 -7.37 3.70 -12.29
N MET A 148 -7.18 2.68 -13.14
CA MET A 148 -8.17 2.30 -14.15
C MET A 148 -9.47 1.78 -13.52
N THR A 149 -9.39 0.97 -12.47
CA THR A 149 -10.58 0.46 -11.76
C THR A 149 -11.42 1.58 -11.15
N MET A 150 -10.80 2.67 -10.68
CA MET A 150 -11.53 3.87 -10.22
C MET A 150 -12.26 4.61 -11.36
N ALA A 151 -11.75 4.54 -12.60
CA ALA A 151 -12.45 5.12 -13.76
C ALA A 151 -13.74 4.34 -14.10
N GLY A 152 -13.71 3.01 -13.94
CA GLY A 152 -14.87 2.15 -14.15
C GLY A 152 -16.00 2.38 -13.14
N THR A 153 -15.67 2.81 -11.91
CA THR A 153 -16.68 3.06 -10.86
C THR A 153 -17.53 4.31 -11.14
N ASP A 154 -16.99 5.30 -11.85
CA ASP A 154 -17.75 6.48 -12.30
C ASP A 154 -18.70 6.17 -13.49
N LEU A 155 -18.56 4.99 -14.11
CA LEU A 155 -19.36 4.54 -15.27
C LEU A 155 -20.49 3.58 -14.89
N GLU A 156 -20.67 3.24 -13.61
CA GLU A 156 -21.85 2.51 -13.15
C GLU A 156 -23.09 3.37 -13.33
N VAL A 157 -23.82 3.07 -14.41
CA VAL A 157 -25.06 3.71 -14.84
C VAL A 157 -26.04 3.73 -13.67
N ARG A 158 -26.53 4.92 -13.31
CA ARG A 158 -27.77 5.03 -12.54
C ARG A 158 -28.89 4.48 -13.40
N GLU A 159 -29.37 3.27 -13.08
CA GLU A 159 -30.64 2.78 -13.59
C GLU A 159 -31.76 3.65 -13.01
N GLU A 160 -32.12 4.71 -13.74
CA GLU A 160 -33.36 5.43 -13.50
C GLU A 160 -34.53 4.50 -13.89
N THR A 161 -35.17 3.94 -12.87
CA THR A 161 -36.43 3.20 -13.03
C THR A 161 -37.56 4.21 -13.20
N PHE A 162 -38.35 4.02 -14.26
CA PHE A 162 -39.56 4.81 -14.56
C PHE A 162 -40.77 4.35 -13.73
#